data_AF-A0A0C2N1T3-F1
#
_entry.id   AF-A0A0C2N1T3-F1
#
_cell.length_a   1.000
_cell.length_b   1.000
_cell.length_c   1.000
_cell.angle_alpha   90.00
_cell.angle_beta   90.00
_cell.angle_gamma   90.00
#
_symmetry.space_group_name_H-M   'P 1'
#
loop_
_entity.id
_entity.type
_entity.pdbx_description
1 polymer ?
#
loop_
_entity_poly.entity_id
_entity_poly.type
_entity_poly.pdbx_seq_one_letter_code
_entity_poly.pdbx_strand_id
1 'polypeptide(L)'
;MIRSCVLTLILIAVSILPSNQEIFTSSVKICTLFHLELEELQLFDKKLLNQQYDDKISNLIGKISQEIPTDFITKKNLSKENCFDENSGISRFITNPINVVMLFKRFLDIWPQILRYSKFPQYYGIRKFLDKYGFDEEDLVGAYEGLYRLQNFYQLKPSDFKIGVFSESLKRLSVQWSTVPKFLSARDMLEVGVIAYQASDYKSTILWLKTALEDLNSKNDQLDDDSTIRLLDYLAWSEYLIGDFDAAFEHCHQILKIGIWTDNLRHFKKAKPKEKSSEDEEIESFTKSLNDEEFVKKLHKKLFNFSLEYLGDEDDNILSKHLCQVGHMLAPEKDEPLKPMCYVKKGTNSYGKFITANVEKILEDPGIFIFRSMATEQEILHFKSAVYDDMKTAVIVHPKTGKMETAKYRITQTYSLLNKSSWYNNQKDSIIKKMKAKISVASDLTLKSTEEFQVADYGIGGFYDAHYDFTRVIPL
;
A
#
# COMPACT_ATOMS: atom_id res chain seq x y z
N MET A 1 41.44 -45.61 27.90
CA MET A 1 41.51 -44.21 27.42
C MET A 1 40.18 -43.86 26.79
N ILE A 2 39.26 -43.28 27.57
CA ILE A 2 37.98 -42.75 27.11
C ILE A 2 38.24 -41.26 26.83
N ARG A 3 38.17 -40.83 25.57
CA ARG A 3 38.24 -39.41 25.22
C ARG A 3 36.81 -38.88 25.09
N SER A 4 36.41 -38.07 26.08
CA SER A 4 35.21 -37.24 26.03
C SER A 4 35.28 -36.29 24.84
N CYS A 5 34.30 -36.38 23.94
CA CYS A 5 34.03 -35.36 22.94
C CYS A 5 33.07 -34.35 23.58
N VAL A 6 33.61 -33.22 24.04
CA VAL A 6 32.80 -32.09 24.53
C VAL A 6 32.14 -31.45 23.32
N LEU A 7 30.82 -31.58 23.21
CA LEU A 7 30.01 -30.84 22.24
C LEU A 7 29.89 -29.40 22.77
N THR A 8 30.72 -28.50 22.28
CA THR A 8 30.60 -27.07 22.55
C THR A 8 29.34 -26.57 21.85
N LEU A 9 28.28 -26.31 22.62
CA LEU A 9 27.10 -25.59 22.14
C LEU A 9 27.55 -24.16 21.77
N ILE A 10 27.79 -23.92 20.49
CA ILE A 10 27.91 -22.57 19.95
C ILE A 10 26.49 -22.00 19.99
N LEU A 11 26.19 -21.23 21.05
CA LEU A 11 25.12 -20.25 21.03
C LEU A 11 25.46 -19.26 19.91
N ILE A 12 24.92 -19.53 18.73
CA ILE A 12 24.76 -18.49 17.71
C ILE A 12 23.75 -17.54 18.33
N ALA A 13 24.25 -16.51 19.01
CA ALA A 13 23.51 -15.29 19.18
C ALA A 13 23.22 -14.82 17.75
N VAL A 14 22.03 -15.15 17.25
CA VAL A 14 21.45 -14.45 16.12
C VAL A 14 21.34 -13.03 16.63
N SER A 15 22.34 -12.21 16.32
CA SER A 15 22.19 -10.78 16.33
C SER A 15 20.95 -10.52 15.49
N ILE A 16 19.86 -10.18 16.15
CA ILE A 16 18.66 -9.65 15.51
C ILE A 16 19.17 -8.38 14.85
N LEU A 17 19.59 -8.49 13.59
CA LEU A 17 19.67 -7.32 12.72
C LEU A 17 18.29 -6.66 12.86
N PRO A 18 18.22 -5.36 13.16
CA PRO A 18 16.95 -4.67 13.10
C PRO A 18 16.40 -4.93 11.70
N SER A 19 15.34 -5.74 11.60
CA SER A 19 14.66 -5.88 10.33
C SER A 19 14.10 -4.49 10.06
N ASN A 20 14.54 -3.82 9.00
CA ASN A 20 13.91 -2.58 8.58
C ASN A 20 12.44 -2.94 8.31
N GLN A 21 11.55 -2.59 9.23
CA GLN A 21 10.15 -2.97 9.09
C GLN A 21 9.53 -1.90 8.23
N GLU A 22 9.19 -2.24 6.99
CA GLU A 22 8.47 -1.39 6.05
C GLU A 22 7.18 -0.85 6.69
N ILE A 23 7.23 0.28 7.40
CA ILE A 23 6.12 0.86 8.17
C ILE A 23 4.98 1.24 7.24
N PHE A 24 5.30 1.68 6.02
CA PHE A 24 4.32 1.98 4.98
C PHE A 24 3.35 0.83 4.70
N THR A 25 3.77 -0.42 4.95
CA THR A 25 2.93 -1.61 4.73
C THR A 25 1.90 -1.89 5.85
N SER A 26 1.90 -1.11 6.94
CA SER A 26 0.97 -1.28 8.06
C SER A 26 0.20 -0.03 8.43
N SER A 27 -1.12 -0.09 8.27
CA SER A 27 -2.04 0.95 8.73
C SER A 27 -1.92 1.18 10.24
N VAL A 28 -1.67 0.11 10.99
CA VAL A 28 -1.54 0.13 12.44
C VAL A 28 -0.28 0.88 12.88
N LYS A 29 0.88 0.62 12.26
CA LYS A 29 2.14 1.29 12.60
C LYS A 29 2.11 2.76 12.19
N ILE A 30 1.56 3.07 11.02
CA ILE A 30 1.33 4.45 10.57
C ILE A 30 0.45 5.19 11.59
N CYS A 31 -0.66 4.59 12.01
CA CYS A 31 -1.54 5.18 13.01
C CYS A 31 -0.84 5.39 14.36
N THR A 32 -0.02 4.45 14.78
CA THR A 32 0.79 4.55 16.01
C THR A 32 1.77 5.72 15.95
N LEU A 33 2.48 5.86 14.82
CA LEU A 33 3.41 6.96 14.59
C LEU A 33 2.68 8.31 14.63
N PHE A 34 1.51 8.40 14.01
CA PHE A 34 0.69 9.61 14.04
C PHE A 34 0.16 9.94 15.44
N HIS A 35 -0.25 8.93 16.22
CA HIS A 35 -0.61 9.14 17.62
C HIS A 35 0.54 9.70 18.45
N LEU A 36 1.76 9.19 18.26
CA LEU A 36 2.95 9.73 18.92
C LEU A 36 3.21 11.19 18.52
N GLU A 37 3.00 11.54 17.25
CA GLU A 37 3.08 12.93 16.78
C GLU A 37 2.08 13.84 17.52
N LEU A 38 0.81 13.41 17.61
CA LEU A 38 -0.24 14.16 18.29
C LEU A 38 0.03 14.32 19.79
N GLU A 39 0.51 13.27 20.46
CA GLU A 39 0.88 13.32 21.88
C GLU A 39 1.98 14.36 22.15
N GLU A 40 3.01 14.39 21.30
CA GLU A 40 4.11 15.36 21.45
C GLU A 40 3.66 16.80 21.12
N LEU A 41 2.82 17.00 20.10
CA LEU A 41 2.23 18.31 19.79
C LEU A 41 1.37 18.85 20.94
N GLN A 42 0.56 17.99 21.57
CA GLN A 42 -0.25 18.36 22.73
C GLN A 42 0.61 18.76 23.94
N LEU A 43 1.74 18.09 24.14
CA LEU A 43 2.70 18.45 25.19
C LEU A 43 3.40 19.78 24.88
N PHE A 44 3.72 20.03 23.61
CA PHE A 44 4.25 21.31 23.16
C PHE A 44 3.29 22.46 23.43
N ASP A 45 2.03 22.36 23.01
CA ASP A 45 1.01 23.40 23.21
C ASP A 45 0.84 23.74 24.70
N LYS A 46 0.80 22.72 25.56
CA LYS A 46 0.70 22.92 27.02
C LYS A 46 1.91 23.67 27.59
N LYS A 47 3.10 23.45 27.05
CA LYS A 47 4.32 24.11 27.52
C LYS A 47 4.52 25.49 26.90
N LEU A 48 4.10 25.72 25.66
CA LEU A 48 4.18 27.02 24.99
C LEU A 48 3.37 28.08 25.74
N LEU A 49 2.27 27.68 26.37
CA LEU A 49 1.50 28.52 27.30
C LEU A 49 2.26 28.91 28.58
N ASN A 50 3.30 28.18 28.95
CA ASN A 50 4.02 28.34 30.22
C ASN A 50 5.49 28.79 30.04
N GLN A 51 6.06 28.68 28.83
CA GLN A 51 7.45 28.97 28.51
C GLN A 51 7.56 29.59 27.12
N GLN A 52 8.43 30.58 26.97
CA GLN A 52 8.80 31.16 25.67
C GLN A 52 9.79 30.21 24.99
N TYR A 53 9.33 29.45 24.00
CA TYR A 53 10.19 28.62 23.15
C TYR A 53 10.95 29.48 22.13
N ASP A 54 12.07 28.96 21.64
CA ASP A 54 12.80 29.53 20.50
C ASP A 54 11.85 29.68 19.30
N ASP A 55 11.86 30.86 18.67
CA ASP A 55 11.08 31.18 17.47
C ASP A 55 11.28 30.13 16.36
N LYS A 56 12.48 29.55 16.26
CA LYS A 56 12.76 28.47 15.30
C LYS A 56 11.93 27.23 15.56
N ILE A 57 11.81 26.80 16.82
CA ILE A 57 11.01 25.63 17.20
C ILE A 57 9.52 25.93 16.98
N SER A 58 9.07 27.10 17.41
CA SER A 58 7.68 27.54 17.21
C SER A 58 7.28 27.53 15.73
N ASN A 59 8.18 27.97 14.85
CA ASN A 59 7.96 27.92 13.40
C ASN A 59 7.90 26.49 12.84
N LEU A 60 8.76 25.58 13.32
CA LEU A 60 8.73 24.17 12.89
C LEU A 60 7.44 23.47 13.35
N ILE A 61 7.02 23.69 14.59
CA ILE A 61 5.74 23.17 15.11
C ILE A 61 4.56 23.77 14.33
N GLY A 62 4.60 25.07 14.03
CA GLY A 62 3.59 25.71 13.20
C GLY A 62 3.43 25.06 11.81
N LYS A 63 4.54 24.64 11.19
CA LYS A 63 4.49 23.89 9.92
C LYS A 63 3.80 22.53 10.07
N ILE A 64 4.11 21.78 11.13
CA ILE A 64 3.43 20.50 11.42
C ILE A 64 1.93 20.73 11.61
N SER A 65 1.56 21.71 12.44
CA SER A 65 0.16 21.98 12.78
C SER A 65 -0.69 22.42 11.59
N GLN A 66 -0.09 23.02 10.55
CA GLN A 66 -0.80 23.36 9.31
C GLN A 66 -1.17 22.12 8.47
N GLU A 67 -0.48 21.00 8.68
CA GLU A 67 -0.70 19.75 7.94
C GLU A 67 -1.64 18.78 8.67
N ILE A 68 -2.15 19.16 9.84
CA ILE A 68 -2.97 18.31 10.71
C ILE A 68 -4.27 19.05 11.06
N PRO A 69 -5.44 18.41 10.96
CA PRO A 69 -6.70 19.02 11.42
C PRO A 69 -6.62 19.46 12.89
N THR A 70 -6.99 20.72 13.15
CA THR A 70 -6.90 21.35 14.49
C THR A 70 -7.63 20.56 15.58
N ASP A 71 -8.75 19.89 15.23
CA ASP A 71 -9.51 19.06 16.16
C ASP A 71 -8.69 17.87 16.70
N PHE A 72 -7.75 17.33 15.92
CA PHE A 72 -6.89 16.25 16.38
C PHE A 72 -5.83 16.73 17.37
N ILE A 73 -5.28 17.93 17.14
CA ILE A 73 -4.29 18.53 18.03
C ILE A 73 -4.94 18.89 19.37
N THR A 74 -6.13 19.50 19.35
CA THR A 74 -6.79 20.00 20.57
C THR A 74 -7.47 18.92 21.42
N LYS A 75 -7.84 17.77 20.82
CA LYS A 75 -8.55 16.70 21.50
C LYS A 75 -7.65 15.91 22.45
N LYS A 76 -7.84 16.09 23.75
CA LYS A 76 -7.11 15.36 24.81
C LYS A 76 -7.51 13.89 24.87
N ASN A 77 -6.56 13.02 25.24
CA ASN A 77 -6.75 11.59 25.49
C ASN A 77 -7.28 10.81 24.27
N LEU A 78 -6.58 10.91 23.14
CA LEU A 78 -6.90 10.09 21.97
C LEU A 78 -6.66 8.60 22.27
N SER A 79 -7.72 7.80 22.25
CA SER A 79 -7.62 6.35 22.47
C SER A 79 -6.83 5.70 21.33
N LYS A 80 -5.90 4.79 21.66
CA LYS A 80 -5.23 3.93 20.68
C LYS A 80 -6.20 3.03 19.93
N GLU A 81 -7.38 2.78 20.50
CA GLU A 81 -8.45 2.02 19.83
C GLU A 81 -8.96 2.73 18.57
N ASN A 82 -8.74 4.04 18.43
CA ASN A 82 -9.04 4.77 17.21
C ASN A 82 -8.27 4.19 16.00
N CYS A 83 -7.10 3.58 16.21
CA CYS A 83 -6.37 2.88 15.14
C CYS A 83 -7.08 1.60 14.65
N PHE A 84 -8.02 1.07 15.43
CA PHE A 84 -8.78 -0.13 15.09
C PHE A 84 -10.20 0.17 14.59
N ASP A 85 -10.70 1.37 14.87
CA ASP A 85 -11.98 1.86 14.40
C ASP A 85 -11.82 2.62 13.08
N GLU A 86 -12.23 1.96 11.99
CA GLU A 86 -12.23 2.49 10.62
C GLU A 86 -13.09 3.75 10.46
N ASN A 87 -14.03 3.99 11.37
CA ASN A 87 -14.86 5.18 11.39
C ASN A 87 -14.25 6.33 12.19
N SER A 88 -13.16 6.09 12.93
CA SER A 88 -12.50 7.14 13.68
C SER A 88 -11.85 8.15 12.73
N GLY A 89 -11.85 9.43 13.14
CA GLY A 89 -11.20 10.49 12.35
C GLY A 89 -9.70 10.23 12.14
N ILE A 90 -9.02 9.59 13.11
CA ILE A 90 -7.61 9.23 13.02
C ILE A 90 -7.40 8.16 11.95
N SER A 91 -8.16 7.06 12.01
CA SER A 91 -8.06 5.98 11.03
C SER A 91 -8.33 6.53 9.63
N ARG A 92 -9.39 7.32 9.45
CA ARG A 92 -9.71 7.92 8.14
C ARG A 92 -8.59 8.82 7.63
N PHE A 93 -8.01 9.65 8.50
CA PHE A 93 -6.90 10.53 8.14
C PHE A 93 -5.67 9.76 7.66
N ILE A 94 -5.24 8.74 8.41
CA ILE A 94 -4.05 7.94 8.06
C ILE A 94 -4.30 6.89 6.97
N THR A 95 -5.55 6.59 6.64
CA THR A 95 -5.87 5.74 5.47
C THR A 95 -5.77 6.50 4.14
N ASN A 96 -5.73 7.84 4.16
CA ASN A 96 -5.46 8.61 2.96
C ASN A 96 -3.94 8.58 2.64
N PRO A 97 -3.52 8.03 1.48
CA PRO A 97 -2.12 7.90 1.11
C PRO A 97 -1.34 9.22 1.14
N ILE A 98 -1.98 10.34 0.80
CA ILE A 98 -1.31 11.65 0.76
C ILE A 98 -0.93 12.09 2.17
N ASN A 99 -1.82 11.88 3.15
CA ASN A 99 -1.55 12.19 4.55
C ASN A 99 -0.42 11.32 5.13
N VAL A 100 -0.29 10.08 4.68
CA VAL A 100 0.82 9.18 5.08
C VAL A 100 2.16 9.69 4.55
N VAL A 101 2.22 10.08 3.27
CA VAL A 101 3.44 10.68 2.69
C VAL A 101 3.80 11.96 3.46
N MET A 102 2.83 12.83 3.75
CA MET A 102 3.07 14.04 4.53
C MET A 102 3.57 13.71 5.94
N LEU A 103 2.96 12.73 6.63
CA LEU A 103 3.43 12.24 7.93
C LEU A 103 4.89 11.81 7.88
N PHE A 104 5.27 10.97 6.92
CA PHE A 104 6.64 10.47 6.81
C PHE A 104 7.64 11.59 6.53
N LYS A 105 7.29 12.53 5.63
CA LYS A 105 8.12 13.73 5.39
C LYS A 105 8.30 14.56 6.65
N ARG A 106 7.29 14.72 7.50
CA ARG A 106 7.48 15.40 8.80
C ARG A 106 8.49 14.67 9.68
N PHE A 107 8.47 13.35 9.72
CA PHE A 107 9.39 12.53 10.51
C PHE A 107 10.83 12.50 9.96
N LEU A 108 11.01 12.69 8.65
CA LEU A 108 12.33 12.76 8.01
C LEU A 108 12.91 14.17 8.00
N ASP A 109 12.09 15.19 7.72
CA ASP A 109 12.56 16.54 7.47
C ASP A 109 12.44 17.48 8.68
N ILE A 110 11.34 17.39 9.44
CA ILE A 110 10.98 18.41 10.44
C ILE A 110 11.32 17.93 11.86
N TRP A 111 10.88 16.73 12.23
CA TRP A 111 11.12 16.17 13.57
C TRP A 111 12.62 16.10 13.91
N PRO A 112 13.54 15.67 13.03
CA PRO A 112 14.96 15.63 13.35
C PRO A 112 15.54 17.02 13.66
N GLN A 113 15.03 18.07 13.00
CA GLN A 113 15.40 19.45 13.32
C GLN A 113 14.90 19.85 14.70
N ILE A 114 13.63 19.56 15.03
CA ILE A 114 13.07 19.82 16.36
C ILE A 114 13.89 19.11 17.45
N LEU A 115 14.22 17.83 17.25
CA LEU A 115 15.02 17.01 18.17
C LEU A 115 16.44 17.54 18.38
N ARG A 116 17.02 18.17 17.36
CA ARG A 116 18.35 18.79 17.45
C ARG A 116 18.35 20.05 18.32
N TYR A 117 17.28 20.84 18.25
CA TYR A 117 17.20 22.15 18.92
C TYR A 117 16.44 22.12 20.26
N SER A 118 15.68 21.06 20.53
CA SER A 118 14.93 20.91 21.78
C SER A 118 15.05 19.51 22.36
N LYS A 119 15.22 19.44 23.69
CA LYS A 119 15.05 18.20 24.48
C LYS A 119 13.65 18.08 25.11
N PHE A 120 12.78 19.05 24.83
CA PHE A 120 11.41 19.09 25.36
C PHE A 120 10.38 19.35 24.27
N PRO A 121 9.28 18.57 24.23
CA PRO A 121 8.96 17.40 25.06
C PRO A 121 9.94 16.23 24.88
N GLN A 122 9.80 15.16 25.66
CA GLN A 122 10.89 14.18 25.84
C GLN A 122 11.11 13.29 24.61
N TYR A 123 10.14 13.24 23.67
CA TYR A 123 10.18 12.44 22.42
C TYR A 123 10.52 10.97 22.61
N TYR A 124 10.43 10.47 23.83
CA TYR A 124 10.86 9.11 24.17
C TYR A 124 10.02 8.08 23.42
N GLY A 125 8.72 8.35 23.26
CA GLY A 125 7.80 7.52 22.49
C GLY A 125 8.18 7.46 21.01
N ILE A 126 8.36 8.63 20.38
CA ILE A 126 8.81 8.73 18.97
C ILE A 126 10.13 8.01 18.79
N ARG A 127 11.17 8.36 19.55
CA ARG A 127 12.50 7.78 19.40
C ARG A 127 12.48 6.27 19.58
N LYS A 128 11.79 5.78 20.61
CA LYS A 128 11.62 4.34 20.85
C LYS A 128 10.92 3.64 19.68
N PHE A 129 9.93 4.29 19.05
CA PHE A 129 9.24 3.74 17.89
C PHE A 129 10.17 3.66 16.67
N LEU A 130 10.85 4.77 16.33
CA LEU A 130 11.77 4.83 15.20
C LEU A 130 12.91 3.81 15.39
N ASP A 131 13.52 3.76 16.58
CA ASP A 131 14.59 2.80 16.89
C ASP A 131 14.09 1.33 16.86
N LYS A 132 12.84 1.07 17.27
CA LYS A 132 12.25 -0.29 17.27
C LYS A 132 12.00 -0.81 15.86
N TYR A 133 11.54 0.06 14.95
CA TYR A 133 11.04 -0.35 13.64
C TYR A 133 11.97 -0.01 12.48
N GLY A 134 12.99 0.84 12.71
CA GLY A 134 14.01 1.17 11.71
C GLY A 134 13.64 2.33 10.78
N PHE A 135 12.61 3.11 11.08
CA PHE A 135 12.07 4.13 10.16
C PHE A 135 13.14 5.03 9.54
N ASP A 136 13.15 5.10 8.21
CA ASP A 136 14.11 5.87 7.42
C ASP A 136 13.52 6.33 6.06
N GLU A 137 14.39 6.76 5.13
CA GLU A 137 13.99 7.22 3.80
C GLU A 137 13.36 6.11 2.94
N GLU A 138 13.68 4.84 3.19
CA GLU A 138 13.10 3.70 2.45
C GLU A 138 11.58 3.61 2.69
N ASP A 139 11.10 3.99 3.88
CA ASP A 139 9.67 4.05 4.16
C ASP A 139 8.94 5.11 3.34
N LEU A 140 9.59 6.26 3.09
CA LEU A 140 9.03 7.30 2.22
C LEU A 140 9.04 6.85 0.75
N VAL A 141 10.12 6.21 0.31
CA VAL A 141 10.19 5.62 -1.04
C VAL A 141 9.09 4.57 -1.22
N GLY A 142 8.92 3.65 -0.27
CA GLY A 142 7.87 2.64 -0.28
C GLY A 142 6.45 3.22 -0.27
N ALA A 143 6.25 4.36 0.39
CA ALA A 143 5.00 5.13 0.32
C ALA A 143 4.76 5.71 -1.08
N TYR A 144 5.78 6.27 -1.74
CA TYR A 144 5.67 6.72 -3.14
C TYR A 144 5.41 5.57 -4.10
N GLU A 145 6.04 4.41 -3.90
CA GLU A 145 5.71 3.22 -4.67
C GLU A 145 4.26 2.80 -4.44
N GLY A 146 3.74 2.97 -3.21
CA GLY A 146 2.33 2.76 -2.88
C GLY A 146 1.40 3.67 -3.68
N LEU A 147 1.76 4.95 -3.84
CA LEU A 147 1.03 5.88 -4.70
C LEU A 147 1.07 5.44 -6.17
N TYR A 148 2.25 5.09 -6.69
CA TYR A 148 2.39 4.56 -8.05
C TYR A 148 1.51 3.33 -8.26
N ARG A 149 1.56 2.35 -7.34
CA ARG A 149 0.74 1.13 -7.40
C ARG A 149 -0.75 1.45 -7.46
N LEU A 150 -1.25 2.31 -6.57
CA LEU A 150 -2.66 2.71 -6.56
C LEU A 150 -3.06 3.39 -7.87
N GLN A 151 -2.23 4.30 -8.38
CA GLN A 151 -2.48 4.99 -9.64
C GLN A 151 -2.49 4.01 -10.82
N ASN A 152 -1.49 3.14 -10.95
CA ASN A 152 -1.41 2.17 -12.03
C ASN A 152 -2.56 1.15 -11.99
N PHE A 153 -2.89 0.64 -10.81
CA PHE A 153 -3.88 -0.41 -10.65
C PHE A 153 -5.30 0.09 -10.90
N TYR A 154 -5.66 1.27 -10.38
CA TYR A 154 -7.01 1.84 -10.48
C TYR A 154 -7.15 2.94 -11.55
N GLN A 155 -6.08 3.25 -12.30
CA GLN A 155 -6.04 4.34 -13.29
C GLN A 155 -6.48 5.70 -12.71
N LEU A 156 -6.05 5.97 -11.48
CA LEU A 156 -6.35 7.23 -10.81
C LEU A 156 -5.68 8.38 -11.57
N LYS A 157 -6.39 9.49 -11.79
CA LYS A 157 -5.80 10.67 -12.43
C LYS A 157 -4.85 11.36 -11.46
N PRO A 158 -3.55 11.55 -11.78
CA PRO A 158 -2.63 12.23 -10.87
C PRO A 158 -3.09 13.63 -10.44
N SER A 159 -3.78 14.37 -11.31
CA SER A 159 -4.35 15.69 -11.00
C SER A 159 -5.38 15.68 -9.85
N ASP A 160 -6.17 14.62 -9.73
CA ASP A 160 -7.14 14.42 -8.65
C ASP A 160 -6.47 13.74 -7.46
N PHE A 161 -5.61 12.76 -7.73
CA PHE A 161 -4.97 11.97 -6.70
C PHE A 161 -4.00 12.80 -5.85
N LYS A 162 -3.28 13.76 -6.45
CA LYS A 162 -2.36 14.66 -5.71
C LYS A 162 -3.03 15.45 -4.59
N ILE A 163 -4.35 15.68 -4.70
CA ILE A 163 -5.16 16.38 -3.69
C ILE A 163 -5.99 15.41 -2.82
N GLY A 164 -5.76 14.11 -2.94
CA GLY A 164 -6.45 13.07 -2.16
C GLY A 164 -7.83 12.69 -2.67
N VAL A 165 -8.15 12.97 -3.94
CA VAL A 165 -9.39 12.56 -4.61
C VAL A 165 -9.12 11.36 -5.52
N PHE A 166 -9.81 10.24 -5.29
CA PHE A 166 -9.51 8.99 -6.01
C PHE A 166 -10.32 8.81 -7.30
N SER A 167 -11.58 9.24 -7.34
CA SER A 167 -12.35 9.24 -8.58
C SER A 167 -13.43 10.30 -8.54
N GLU A 168 -13.91 10.75 -9.70
CA GLU A 168 -15.02 11.73 -9.76
C GLU A 168 -16.30 11.15 -9.15
N SER A 169 -16.59 9.86 -9.39
CA SER A 169 -17.75 9.17 -8.81
C SER A 169 -17.65 9.05 -7.29
N LEU A 170 -16.43 8.90 -6.75
CA LEU A 170 -16.17 8.83 -5.32
C LEU A 170 -15.73 10.18 -4.75
N LYS A 171 -15.78 11.29 -5.49
CA LYS A 171 -15.20 12.56 -5.05
C LYS A 171 -15.87 13.08 -3.80
N ARG A 172 -17.21 13.05 -3.78
CA ARG A 172 -17.98 13.40 -2.59
C ARG A 172 -17.61 12.51 -1.41
N LEU A 173 -17.48 11.20 -1.64
CA LEU A 173 -17.10 10.25 -0.59
C LEU A 173 -15.66 10.52 -0.12
N SER A 174 -14.71 10.74 -1.02
CA SER A 174 -13.29 10.98 -0.72
C SER A 174 -13.14 12.24 0.16
N VAL A 175 -13.79 13.34 -0.23
CA VAL A 175 -13.78 14.60 0.51
C VAL A 175 -14.49 14.50 1.87
N GLN A 176 -15.57 13.72 1.95
CA GLN A 176 -16.28 13.49 3.23
C GLN A 176 -15.55 12.48 4.14
N TRP A 177 -14.78 11.56 3.54
CA TRP A 177 -14.12 10.48 4.25
C TRP A 177 -12.87 10.95 4.96
N SER A 178 -11.98 11.67 4.25
CA SER A 178 -10.72 12.15 4.81
C SER A 178 -10.41 13.58 4.39
N THR A 179 -9.94 14.38 5.34
CA THR A 179 -9.36 15.69 5.06
C THR A 179 -7.90 15.53 4.62
N VAL A 180 -7.47 16.30 3.63
CA VAL A 180 -6.08 16.36 3.15
C VAL A 180 -5.62 17.82 3.22
N PRO A 181 -4.95 18.23 4.30
CA PRO A 181 -4.56 19.64 4.50
C PRO A 181 -3.42 20.09 3.59
N LYS A 182 -2.58 19.14 3.15
CA LYS A 182 -1.43 19.40 2.28
C LYS A 182 -1.39 18.38 1.15
N PHE A 183 -1.24 18.88 -0.06
CA PHE A 183 -1.21 18.10 -1.29
C PHE A 183 0.21 17.65 -1.63
N LEU A 184 0.33 16.72 -2.59
CA LEU A 184 1.63 16.36 -3.13
C LEU A 184 2.26 17.57 -3.84
N SER A 185 3.54 17.80 -3.56
CA SER A 185 4.36 18.78 -4.26
C SER A 185 4.82 18.27 -5.62
N ALA A 186 5.32 19.17 -6.48
CA ALA A 186 6.01 18.83 -7.72
C ALA A 186 7.18 17.88 -7.49
N ARG A 187 7.88 18.00 -6.35
CA ARG A 187 8.94 17.05 -5.96
C ARG A 187 8.38 15.66 -5.67
N ASP A 188 7.26 15.58 -4.96
CA ASP A 188 6.64 14.30 -4.63
C ASP A 188 6.15 13.59 -5.91
N MET A 189 5.52 14.33 -6.82
CA MET A 189 5.08 13.80 -8.11
C MET A 189 6.25 13.39 -9.02
N LEU A 190 7.40 14.10 -8.94
CA LEU A 190 8.63 13.69 -9.61
C LEU A 190 9.10 12.32 -9.12
N GLU A 191 9.17 12.10 -7.80
CA GLU A 191 9.62 10.80 -7.26
C GLU A 191 8.68 9.66 -7.68
N VAL A 192 7.36 9.86 -7.63
CA VAL A 192 6.40 8.85 -8.12
C VAL A 192 6.58 8.58 -9.62
N GLY A 193 6.80 9.62 -10.43
CA GLY A 193 7.06 9.47 -11.87
C GLY A 193 8.35 8.71 -12.19
N VAL A 194 9.40 8.90 -11.39
CA VAL A 194 10.68 8.16 -11.51
C VAL A 194 10.51 6.70 -11.11
N ILE A 195 9.72 6.40 -10.09
CA ILE A 195 9.37 5.01 -9.72
C ILE A 195 8.63 4.32 -10.88
N ALA A 196 7.64 5.01 -11.47
CA ALA A 196 6.95 4.49 -12.66
C ALA A 196 7.91 4.25 -13.83
N TYR A 197 8.90 5.13 -14.01
CA TYR A 197 9.89 5.02 -15.07
C TYR A 197 10.79 3.79 -14.88
N GLN A 198 11.24 3.55 -13.65
CA GLN A 198 12.03 2.38 -13.29
C GLN A 198 11.25 1.07 -13.47
N ALA A 199 9.92 1.12 -13.35
CA ALA A 199 9.02 0.02 -13.67
C ALA A 199 8.72 -0.11 -15.19
N SER A 200 9.39 0.68 -16.05
CA SER A 200 9.13 0.76 -17.49
C SER A 200 7.69 1.17 -17.86
N ASP A 201 6.95 1.77 -16.93
CA ASP A 201 5.61 2.31 -17.16
C ASP A 201 5.70 3.77 -17.58
N TYR A 202 6.13 3.98 -18.82
CA TYR A 202 6.34 5.32 -19.39
C TYR A 202 5.05 6.13 -19.47
N LYS A 203 3.89 5.48 -19.54
CA LYS A 203 2.58 6.18 -19.54
C LYS A 203 2.31 6.80 -18.17
N SER A 204 2.46 6.04 -17.09
CA SER A 204 2.30 6.58 -15.74
C SER A 204 3.38 7.61 -15.41
N THR A 205 4.62 7.43 -15.87
CA THR A 205 5.67 8.45 -15.78
C THR A 205 5.21 9.77 -16.38
N ILE A 206 4.74 9.76 -17.64
CA ILE A 206 4.28 10.96 -18.33
C ILE A 206 3.12 11.62 -17.57
N LEU A 207 2.14 10.83 -17.09
CA LEU A 207 1.01 11.37 -16.34
C LEU A 207 1.45 12.11 -15.07
N TRP A 208 2.33 11.51 -14.27
CA TRP A 208 2.84 12.15 -13.04
C TRP A 208 3.71 13.37 -13.33
N LEU A 209 4.67 13.26 -14.26
CA LEU A 209 5.61 14.33 -14.55
C LEU A 209 4.95 15.52 -15.27
N LYS A 210 3.95 15.29 -16.14
CA LYS A 210 3.13 16.39 -16.71
C LYS A 210 2.33 17.10 -15.62
N THR A 211 1.72 16.36 -14.70
CA THR A 211 0.98 16.96 -13.58
C THR A 211 1.89 17.83 -12.69
N ALA A 212 3.13 17.37 -12.46
CA ALA A 212 4.14 18.16 -11.75
C ALA A 212 4.53 19.42 -12.54
N LEU A 213 4.81 19.29 -13.83
CA LEU A 213 5.16 20.40 -14.71
C LEU A 213 4.04 21.45 -14.81
N GLU A 214 2.78 21.03 -14.82
CA GLU A 214 1.61 21.92 -14.78
C GLU A 214 1.58 22.79 -13.52
N ASP A 215 1.90 22.23 -12.34
CA ASP A 215 1.97 23.00 -11.10
C ASP A 215 3.12 24.00 -11.09
N LEU A 216 4.27 23.63 -11.68
CA LEU A 216 5.41 24.54 -11.85
C LEU A 216 5.06 25.69 -12.80
N ASN A 217 4.46 25.37 -13.95
CA ASN A 217 4.04 26.37 -14.94
C ASN A 217 2.97 27.33 -14.38
N SER A 218 2.07 26.80 -13.55
CA SER A 218 1.03 27.57 -12.87
C SER A 218 1.53 28.35 -11.65
N LYS A 219 2.80 28.17 -11.26
CA LYS A 219 3.41 28.73 -10.03
C LYS A 219 2.69 28.31 -8.75
N ASN A 220 2.03 27.14 -8.77
CA ASN A 220 1.45 26.52 -7.58
C ASN A 220 2.55 25.88 -6.71
N ASP A 221 3.68 25.54 -7.33
CA ASP A 221 4.84 24.97 -6.66
C ASP A 221 6.14 25.41 -7.36
N GLN A 222 7.29 25.03 -6.80
CA GLN A 222 8.61 25.35 -7.33
C GLN A 222 9.59 24.19 -7.11
N LEU A 223 10.49 24.00 -8.08
CA LEU A 223 11.64 23.12 -7.98
C LEU A 223 12.92 23.92 -8.24
N ASP A 224 14.04 23.45 -7.70
CA ASP A 224 15.36 23.92 -8.12
C ASP A 224 15.67 23.49 -9.56
N ASP A 225 16.66 24.15 -10.19
CA ASP A 225 17.01 23.92 -11.59
C ASP A 225 17.40 22.46 -11.85
N ASP A 226 18.14 21.82 -10.94
CA ASP A 226 18.57 20.42 -11.07
C ASP A 226 17.36 19.47 -11.06
N SER A 227 16.44 19.66 -10.11
CA SER A 227 15.21 18.88 -10.02
C SER A 227 14.29 19.11 -11.22
N THR A 228 14.27 20.34 -11.76
CA THR A 228 13.50 20.68 -12.98
C THR A 228 14.09 20.01 -14.21
N ILE A 229 15.42 20.02 -14.35
CA ILE A 229 16.15 19.30 -15.41
C ILE A 229 15.87 17.81 -15.30
N ARG A 230 15.96 17.22 -14.09
CA ARG A 230 15.66 15.81 -13.85
C ARG A 230 14.23 15.45 -14.27
N LEU A 231 13.24 16.26 -13.90
CA LEU A 231 11.84 16.08 -14.29
C LEU A 231 11.69 16.07 -15.81
N LEU A 232 12.23 17.09 -16.48
CA LEU A 232 12.11 17.23 -17.93
C LEU A 232 12.86 16.12 -18.68
N ASP A 233 13.99 15.63 -18.17
CA ASP A 233 14.78 14.56 -18.77
C ASP A 233 14.02 13.22 -18.76
N TYR A 234 13.47 12.83 -17.60
CA TYR A 234 12.63 11.63 -17.51
C TYR A 234 11.36 11.76 -18.36
N LEU A 235 10.74 12.95 -18.39
CA LEU A 235 9.54 13.20 -19.19
C LEU A 235 9.84 13.08 -20.70
N ALA A 236 10.86 13.80 -21.18
CA ALA A 236 11.25 13.80 -22.59
C ALA A 236 11.65 12.41 -23.09
N TRP A 237 12.41 11.67 -22.28
CA TRP A 237 12.79 10.31 -22.64
C TRP A 237 11.60 9.35 -22.65
N SER A 238 10.68 9.47 -21.69
CA SER A 238 9.45 8.66 -21.67
C SER A 238 8.54 8.95 -22.87
N GLU A 239 8.38 10.23 -23.24
CA GLU A 239 7.62 10.65 -24.43
C GLU A 239 8.23 10.11 -25.73
N TYR A 240 9.56 10.17 -25.84
CA TYR A 240 10.27 9.56 -26.97
C TYR A 240 10.03 8.05 -27.08
N LEU A 241 10.07 7.33 -25.95
CA LEU A 241 9.85 5.88 -25.92
C LEU A 241 8.43 5.48 -26.35
N ILE A 242 7.42 6.31 -26.09
CA ILE A 242 6.04 6.06 -26.55
C ILE A 242 5.74 6.66 -27.94
N GLY A 243 6.72 7.29 -28.58
CA GLY A 243 6.61 7.85 -29.93
C GLY A 243 6.05 9.26 -30.02
N ASP A 244 5.92 9.99 -28.91
CA ASP A 244 5.53 11.41 -28.89
C ASP A 244 6.78 12.29 -29.07
N PHE A 245 7.31 12.30 -30.29
CA PHE A 245 8.58 12.97 -30.61
C PHE A 245 8.50 14.49 -30.50
N ASP A 246 7.33 15.09 -30.78
CA ASP A 246 7.15 16.54 -30.72
C ASP A 246 7.22 17.02 -29.26
N ALA A 247 6.50 16.36 -28.34
CA ALA A 247 6.57 16.70 -26.92
C ALA A 247 7.98 16.45 -26.34
N ALA A 248 8.61 15.32 -26.70
CA ALA A 248 9.96 15.01 -26.26
C ALA A 248 10.96 16.09 -26.71
N PHE A 249 10.83 16.58 -27.94
CA PHE A 249 11.67 17.64 -28.49
C PHE A 249 11.44 18.97 -27.77
N GLU A 250 10.19 19.34 -27.49
CA GLU A 250 9.85 20.54 -26.73
C GLU A 250 10.46 20.52 -25.33
N HIS A 251 10.32 19.41 -24.59
CA HIS A 251 10.90 19.30 -23.25
C HIS A 251 12.44 19.31 -23.27
N CYS A 252 13.09 18.67 -24.25
CA CYS A 252 14.54 18.82 -24.45
C CYS A 252 14.94 20.29 -24.66
N HIS A 253 14.15 21.06 -25.42
CA HIS A 253 14.39 22.49 -25.60
C HIS A 253 14.19 23.30 -24.31
N GLN A 254 13.26 22.90 -23.44
CA GLN A 254 13.10 23.53 -22.13
C GLN A 254 14.34 23.30 -21.25
N ILE A 255 14.89 22.08 -21.23
CA ILE A 255 16.13 21.76 -20.51
C ILE A 255 17.28 22.68 -20.95
N LEU A 256 17.46 22.86 -22.26
CA LEU A 256 18.51 23.73 -22.83
C LEU A 256 18.38 25.21 -22.44
N LYS A 257 17.17 25.67 -22.10
CA LYS A 257 16.95 27.04 -21.62
C LYS A 257 17.37 27.22 -20.15
N ILE A 258 17.30 26.15 -19.36
CA ILE A 258 17.65 26.16 -17.93
C ILE A 258 19.17 26.00 -17.75
N GLY A 259 19.81 25.12 -18.53
CA GLY A 259 21.24 24.88 -18.40
C GLY A 259 21.90 24.13 -19.57
N ILE A 260 23.21 23.92 -19.46
CA ILE A 260 24.03 23.21 -20.46
C ILE A 260 23.83 21.70 -20.26
N TRP A 261 22.97 21.10 -21.06
CA TRP A 261 22.71 19.67 -21.08
C TRP A 261 23.58 18.98 -22.14
N THR A 262 24.61 18.23 -21.72
CA THR A 262 25.67 17.74 -22.65
C THR A 262 25.55 16.29 -23.07
N ASP A 263 24.89 15.43 -22.30
CA ASP A 263 25.09 13.98 -22.44
C ASP A 263 23.98 13.28 -23.25
N ASN A 264 22.70 13.62 -23.04
CA ASN A 264 21.57 12.93 -23.69
C ASN A 264 21.21 13.48 -25.09
N LEU A 265 21.60 14.71 -25.43
CA LEU A 265 21.30 15.35 -26.73
C LEU A 265 21.88 14.58 -27.94
N ARG A 266 23.01 13.90 -27.74
CA ARG A 266 23.62 13.03 -28.77
C ARG A 266 22.81 11.77 -29.05
N HIS A 267 22.08 11.27 -28.06
CA HIS A 267 21.22 10.10 -28.21
C HIS A 267 19.97 10.48 -29.00
N PHE A 268 19.24 11.54 -28.62
CA PHE A 268 18.04 12.00 -29.34
C PHE A 268 18.30 12.41 -30.80
N LYS A 269 19.39 13.13 -31.10
CA LYS A 269 19.74 13.52 -32.48
C LYS A 269 20.13 12.34 -33.39
N LYS A 270 20.55 11.21 -32.81
CA LYS A 270 20.97 10.01 -33.55
C LYS A 270 19.93 8.89 -33.51
N ALA A 271 18.98 8.95 -32.58
CA ALA A 271 17.97 7.94 -32.42
C ALA A 271 16.92 8.11 -33.53
N LYS A 272 17.11 7.34 -34.61
CA LYS A 272 15.99 7.05 -35.52
C LYS A 272 14.89 6.37 -34.72
N PRO A 273 13.59 6.56 -35.04
CA PRO A 273 12.54 5.74 -34.47
C PRO A 273 12.96 4.28 -34.63
N LYS A 274 13.06 3.53 -33.52
CA LYS A 274 13.27 2.09 -33.60
C LYS A 274 12.15 1.53 -34.46
N GLU A 275 12.47 0.81 -35.53
CA GLU A 275 11.52 -0.16 -36.08
C GLU A 275 11.20 -1.12 -34.93
N LYS A 276 9.93 -1.14 -34.51
CA LYS A 276 9.47 -1.92 -33.37
C LYS A 276 9.75 -3.40 -33.65
N SER A 277 10.36 -4.09 -32.69
CA SER A 277 10.47 -5.54 -32.77
C SER A 277 9.11 -6.17 -32.46
N SER A 278 8.88 -7.42 -32.88
CA SER A 278 7.62 -8.13 -32.59
C SER A 278 7.37 -8.33 -31.09
N GLU A 279 8.43 -8.42 -30.28
CA GLU A 279 8.34 -8.47 -28.81
C GLU A 279 7.99 -7.10 -28.21
N ASP A 280 8.55 -6.01 -28.75
CA ASP A 280 8.17 -4.65 -28.35
C ASP A 280 6.71 -4.34 -28.72
N GLU A 281 6.21 -4.84 -29.86
CA GLU A 281 4.80 -4.74 -30.24
C GLU A 281 3.89 -5.58 -29.34
N GLU A 282 4.32 -6.75 -28.87
CA GLU A 282 3.56 -7.56 -27.91
C GLU A 282 3.49 -6.86 -26.54
N ILE A 283 4.61 -6.37 -26.00
CA ILE A 283 4.67 -5.64 -24.73
C ILE A 283 3.90 -4.31 -24.81
N GLU A 284 4.02 -3.59 -25.93
CA GLU A 284 3.22 -2.39 -26.20
C GLU A 284 1.73 -2.74 -26.37
N SER A 285 1.41 -3.91 -26.93
CA SER A 285 0.03 -4.39 -27.02
C SER A 285 -0.56 -4.67 -25.65
N PHE A 286 0.20 -5.24 -24.71
CA PHE A 286 -0.26 -5.47 -23.34
C PHE A 286 -0.28 -4.22 -22.47
N THR A 287 0.47 -3.18 -22.86
CA THR A 287 0.42 -1.85 -22.24
C THR A 287 -0.50 -0.87 -22.97
N LYS A 288 -1.17 -1.28 -24.07
CA LYS A 288 -2.21 -0.46 -24.71
C LYS A 288 -3.30 -0.18 -23.69
N SER A 289 -3.77 1.07 -23.75
CA SER A 289 -4.83 1.53 -22.87
C SER A 289 -6.03 0.58 -22.98
N LEU A 290 -6.70 0.31 -21.87
CA LEU A 290 -7.97 -0.43 -21.86
C LEU A 290 -9.10 0.29 -22.62
N ASN A 291 -8.84 1.50 -23.09
CA ASN A 291 -9.67 2.23 -24.04
C ASN A 291 -9.40 1.85 -25.52
N ASP A 292 -8.42 0.99 -25.80
CA ASP A 292 -8.14 0.46 -27.14
C ASP A 292 -9.00 -0.79 -27.38
N GLU A 293 -10.06 -0.63 -28.19
CA GLU A 293 -10.97 -1.72 -28.56
C GLU A 293 -10.27 -2.92 -29.21
N GLU A 294 -9.16 -2.70 -29.92
CA GLU A 294 -8.43 -3.77 -30.58
C GLU A 294 -7.64 -4.61 -29.56
N PHE A 295 -7.09 -3.97 -28.54
CA PHE A 295 -6.47 -4.66 -27.41
C PHE A 295 -7.48 -5.50 -26.64
N VAL A 296 -8.62 -4.92 -26.28
CA VAL A 296 -9.69 -5.65 -25.57
C VAL A 296 -10.19 -6.84 -26.39
N LYS A 297 -10.33 -6.69 -27.72
CA LYS A 297 -10.68 -7.81 -28.62
C LYS A 297 -9.60 -8.91 -28.65
N LYS A 298 -8.31 -8.55 -28.66
CA LYS A 298 -7.21 -9.53 -28.60
C LYS A 298 -7.19 -10.27 -27.26
N LEU A 299 -7.36 -9.53 -26.15
CA LEU A 299 -7.44 -10.10 -24.81
C LEU A 299 -8.63 -11.06 -24.68
N HIS A 300 -9.82 -10.66 -25.15
CA HIS A 300 -11.00 -11.54 -25.19
C HIS A 300 -10.75 -12.81 -25.99
N LYS A 301 -10.10 -12.70 -27.16
CA LYS A 301 -9.77 -13.87 -27.99
C LYS A 301 -8.78 -14.81 -27.30
N LYS A 302 -7.79 -14.27 -26.56
CA LYS A 302 -6.84 -15.05 -25.77
C LYS A 302 -7.57 -15.78 -24.64
N LEU A 303 -8.44 -15.09 -23.91
CA LEU A 303 -9.22 -15.62 -22.80
C LEU A 303 -10.23 -16.70 -23.21
N PHE A 304 -10.88 -16.54 -24.38
CA PHE A 304 -11.86 -17.51 -24.85
C PHE A 304 -11.23 -18.82 -25.34
N ASN A 305 -9.96 -18.77 -25.77
CA ASN A 305 -9.25 -19.91 -26.35
C ASN A 305 -8.35 -20.66 -25.33
N PHE A 306 -8.10 -20.09 -24.15
CA PHE A 306 -7.30 -20.71 -23.09
C PHE A 306 -8.18 -20.95 -21.85
N SER A 307 -8.07 -22.13 -21.23
CA SER A 307 -8.60 -22.29 -19.87
C SER A 307 -7.84 -21.34 -18.94
N LEU A 308 -8.57 -20.64 -18.06
CA LEU A 308 -8.00 -19.75 -17.03
C LEU A 308 -6.90 -20.44 -16.21
N GLU A 309 -6.95 -21.77 -16.09
CA GLU A 309 -5.96 -22.61 -15.40
C GLU A 309 -4.57 -22.65 -16.07
N TYR A 310 -4.46 -22.23 -17.33
CA TYR A 310 -3.20 -22.19 -18.09
C TYR A 310 -2.66 -20.77 -18.33
N LEU A 311 -3.29 -19.75 -17.75
CA LEU A 311 -2.77 -18.40 -17.81
C LEU A 311 -1.52 -18.27 -16.92
N GLY A 312 -0.52 -17.54 -17.41
CA GLY A 312 0.66 -17.21 -16.63
C GLY A 312 0.37 -16.10 -15.61
N ASP A 313 1.25 -15.94 -14.62
CA ASP A 313 1.10 -14.92 -13.56
C ASP A 313 0.95 -13.48 -14.10
N GLU A 314 1.58 -13.18 -15.24
CA GLU A 314 1.45 -11.86 -15.89
C GLU A 314 0.05 -11.63 -16.47
N ASP A 315 -0.56 -12.66 -17.04
CA ASP A 315 -1.92 -12.58 -17.57
C ASP A 315 -2.95 -12.39 -16.44
N ASP A 316 -2.82 -13.14 -15.34
CA ASP A 316 -3.68 -13.00 -14.15
C ASP A 316 -3.64 -11.56 -13.59
N ASN A 317 -2.46 -10.96 -13.54
CA ASN A 317 -2.27 -9.59 -13.07
C ASN A 317 -2.90 -8.53 -14.00
N ILE A 318 -2.74 -8.69 -15.32
CA ILE A 318 -3.36 -7.79 -16.31
C ILE A 318 -4.89 -7.87 -16.23
N LEU A 319 -5.42 -9.09 -16.10
CA LEU A 319 -6.85 -9.35 -15.99
C LEU A 319 -7.45 -8.76 -14.73
N SER A 320 -6.75 -8.88 -13.61
CA SER A 320 -7.19 -8.35 -12.32
C SER A 320 -7.22 -6.82 -12.34
N LYS A 321 -6.18 -6.18 -12.90
CA LYS A 321 -6.16 -4.73 -13.12
C LYS A 321 -7.34 -4.29 -14.00
N HIS A 322 -7.58 -5.01 -15.09
CA HIS A 322 -8.70 -4.70 -15.98
C HIS A 322 -10.05 -4.79 -15.26
N LEU A 323 -10.32 -5.92 -14.59
CA LEU A 323 -11.56 -6.14 -13.84
C LEU A 323 -11.84 -5.03 -12.82
N CYS A 324 -10.82 -4.60 -12.07
CA CYS A 324 -10.99 -3.53 -11.07
C CYS A 324 -11.28 -2.15 -11.69
N GLN A 325 -10.99 -1.95 -12.97
CA GLN A 325 -11.21 -0.69 -13.68
C GLN A 325 -12.56 -0.64 -14.40
N VAL A 326 -12.92 -1.70 -15.13
CA VAL A 326 -14.17 -1.75 -15.92
C VAL A 326 -15.31 -2.45 -15.18
N GLY A 327 -15.03 -3.16 -14.08
CA GLY A 327 -16.02 -3.89 -13.27
C GLY A 327 -16.52 -5.19 -13.88
N HIS A 328 -16.21 -5.49 -15.15
CA HIS A 328 -16.59 -6.71 -15.86
C HIS A 328 -15.60 -6.99 -16.99
N MET A 329 -15.23 -8.26 -17.19
CA MET A 329 -14.31 -8.68 -18.25
C MET A 329 -15.04 -9.17 -19.49
N LEU A 330 -16.24 -9.73 -19.33
CA LEU A 330 -17.09 -10.21 -20.41
C LEU A 330 -18.47 -9.57 -20.23
N ALA A 331 -19.14 -9.29 -21.34
CA ALA A 331 -20.58 -9.08 -21.28
C ALA A 331 -21.18 -10.33 -20.61
N PRO A 332 -21.98 -10.18 -19.54
CA PRO A 332 -22.48 -11.34 -18.85
C PRO A 332 -23.26 -12.21 -19.85
N GLU A 333 -23.07 -13.53 -19.80
CA GLU A 333 -23.73 -14.48 -20.73
C GLU A 333 -25.25 -14.27 -20.78
N LYS A 334 -25.79 -13.67 -19.71
CA LYS A 334 -27.12 -13.10 -19.62
C LYS A 334 -27.01 -11.73 -18.95
N ASP A 335 -27.69 -10.70 -19.46
CA ASP A 335 -27.92 -9.42 -18.77
C ASP A 335 -28.76 -9.55 -17.48
N GLU A 336 -28.93 -10.77 -16.95
CA GLU A 336 -29.61 -10.98 -15.69
C GLU A 336 -28.65 -10.62 -14.55
N PRO A 337 -29.03 -9.72 -13.63
CA PRO A 337 -28.25 -9.47 -12.44
C PRO A 337 -28.07 -10.80 -11.68
N LEU A 338 -26.89 -10.99 -11.08
CA LEU A 338 -26.67 -12.07 -10.12
C LEU A 338 -27.84 -12.03 -9.12
N LYS A 339 -28.55 -13.15 -8.97
CA LYS A 339 -29.67 -13.27 -8.04
C LYS A 339 -29.12 -13.86 -6.74
N PRO A 340 -28.67 -13.03 -5.78
CA PRO A 340 -28.13 -13.55 -4.54
C PRO A 340 -29.20 -14.37 -3.82
N MET A 341 -28.83 -15.55 -3.35
CA MET A 341 -29.71 -16.38 -2.54
C MET A 341 -29.31 -16.26 -1.07
N CYS A 342 -30.21 -15.70 -0.27
CA CYS A 342 -30.01 -15.55 1.17
C CYS A 342 -30.72 -16.66 1.94
N TYR A 343 -30.01 -17.32 2.85
CA TYR A 343 -30.60 -18.32 3.74
C TYR A 343 -29.85 -18.41 5.07
N VAL A 344 -30.53 -18.93 6.09
CA VAL A 344 -29.92 -19.21 7.39
C VAL A 344 -29.55 -20.68 7.46
N LYS A 345 -28.27 -20.96 7.62
CA LYS A 345 -27.74 -22.30 7.81
C LYS A 345 -27.65 -22.62 9.30
N LYS A 346 -28.13 -23.80 9.70
CA LYS A 346 -28.07 -24.29 11.08
C LYS A 346 -27.07 -25.44 11.17
N GLY A 347 -26.27 -25.49 12.22
CA GLY A 347 -25.34 -26.59 12.40
C GLY A 347 -26.06 -27.93 12.61
N THR A 348 -25.54 -28.97 11.99
CA THR A 348 -26.17 -30.30 11.95
C THR A 348 -25.69 -31.25 13.06
N ASN A 349 -24.53 -30.98 13.68
CA ASN A 349 -24.01 -31.79 14.79
C ASN A 349 -24.56 -31.35 16.17
N SER A 350 -24.39 -32.20 17.18
CA SER A 350 -24.96 -32.03 18.52
C SER A 350 -24.58 -30.72 19.22
N TYR A 351 -23.43 -30.13 18.88
CA TYR A 351 -22.95 -28.84 19.36
C TYR A 351 -23.35 -27.66 18.45
N GLY A 352 -23.38 -27.89 17.14
CA GLY A 352 -23.66 -26.89 16.10
C GLY A 352 -25.13 -26.53 15.97
N LYS A 353 -26.06 -27.31 16.53
CA LYS A 353 -27.51 -27.03 16.48
C LYS A 353 -27.93 -25.67 17.05
N PHE A 354 -27.09 -25.08 17.90
CA PHE A 354 -27.31 -23.74 18.49
C PHE A 354 -26.55 -22.63 17.75
N ILE A 355 -25.80 -22.97 16.70
CA ILE A 355 -25.03 -22.05 15.89
C ILE A 355 -25.74 -21.90 14.55
N THR A 356 -25.91 -20.66 14.14
CA THR A 356 -26.48 -20.30 12.83
C THR A 356 -25.52 -19.40 12.06
N ALA A 357 -25.50 -19.53 10.75
CA ALA A 357 -24.79 -18.65 9.84
C ALA A 357 -25.76 -18.04 8.84
N ASN A 358 -25.68 -16.72 8.67
CA ASN A 358 -26.42 -16.01 7.64
C ASN A 358 -25.59 -16.07 6.35
N VAL A 359 -26.08 -16.80 5.35
CA VAL A 359 -25.37 -17.05 4.11
C VAL A 359 -26.02 -16.26 2.99
N GLU A 360 -25.19 -15.57 2.21
CA GLU A 360 -25.56 -14.94 0.95
C GLU A 360 -24.71 -15.57 -0.15
N LYS A 361 -25.36 -16.35 -1.03
CA LYS A 361 -24.69 -16.94 -2.20
C LYS A 361 -24.65 -15.92 -3.32
N ILE A 362 -23.45 -15.56 -3.76
CA ILE A 362 -23.19 -14.54 -4.79
C ILE A 362 -23.05 -15.18 -6.17
N LEU A 363 -22.30 -16.28 -6.26
CA LEU A 363 -22.02 -16.98 -7.51
C LEU A 363 -22.15 -18.49 -7.33
N GLU A 364 -22.67 -19.17 -8.34
CA GLU A 364 -22.83 -20.63 -8.36
C GLU A 364 -21.51 -21.32 -8.70
N ASP A 365 -20.85 -20.85 -9.76
CA ASP A 365 -19.61 -21.44 -10.28
C ASP A 365 -18.64 -20.32 -10.76
N PRO A 366 -17.48 -20.14 -10.10
CA PRO A 366 -17.11 -20.79 -8.85
C PRO A 366 -18.08 -20.39 -7.72
N GLY A 367 -18.23 -21.28 -6.73
CA GLY A 367 -19.11 -21.03 -5.59
C GLY A 367 -18.59 -19.88 -4.71
N ILE A 368 -19.19 -18.69 -4.80
CA ILE A 368 -18.84 -17.52 -3.97
C ILE A 368 -19.95 -17.28 -2.96
N PHE A 369 -19.60 -17.29 -1.67
CA PHE A 369 -20.53 -17.12 -0.56
C PHE A 369 -20.03 -16.05 0.41
N ILE A 370 -20.93 -15.17 0.85
CA ILE A 370 -20.67 -14.20 1.92
C ILE A 370 -21.39 -14.66 3.18
N PHE A 371 -20.62 -14.85 4.26
CA PHE A 371 -21.17 -15.14 5.58
C PHE A 371 -21.33 -13.84 6.38
N ARG A 372 -22.55 -13.34 6.47
CA ARG A 372 -22.86 -12.05 7.10
C ARG A 372 -22.80 -12.15 8.62
N SER A 373 -22.23 -11.13 9.26
CA SER A 373 -22.16 -10.98 10.73
C SER A 373 -21.50 -12.16 11.45
N MET A 374 -20.46 -12.75 10.83
CA MET A 374 -19.70 -13.85 11.42
C MET A 374 -18.98 -13.47 12.72
N ALA A 375 -18.48 -12.24 12.81
CA ALA A 375 -17.79 -11.71 13.98
C ALA A 375 -18.55 -10.50 14.55
N THR A 376 -18.59 -10.37 15.88
CA THR A 376 -19.05 -9.13 16.54
C THR A 376 -17.92 -8.09 16.57
N GLU A 377 -18.23 -6.82 16.80
CA GLU A 377 -17.21 -5.75 16.94
C GLU A 377 -16.17 -6.06 18.03
N GLN A 378 -16.62 -6.63 19.16
CA GLN A 378 -15.71 -7.07 20.24
C GLN A 378 -14.79 -8.21 19.81
N GLU A 379 -15.30 -9.17 19.02
CA GLU A 379 -14.48 -10.26 18.47
C GLU A 379 -13.45 -9.71 17.46
N ILE A 380 -13.85 -8.76 16.61
CA ILE A 380 -12.95 -8.08 15.66
C ILE A 380 -11.85 -7.31 16.40
N LEU A 381 -12.22 -6.52 17.42
CA LEU A 381 -11.26 -5.76 18.22
C LEU A 381 -10.29 -6.67 18.96
N HIS A 382 -10.76 -7.84 19.45
CA HIS A 382 -9.88 -8.84 20.04
C HIS A 382 -8.81 -9.33 19.06
N PHE A 383 -9.18 -9.65 17.81
CA PHE A 383 -8.21 -10.02 16.79
C PHE A 383 -7.24 -8.88 16.46
N LYS A 384 -7.75 -7.66 16.24
CA LYS A 384 -6.92 -6.48 15.91
C LYS A 384 -5.94 -6.13 17.04
N SER A 385 -6.37 -6.16 18.29
CA SER A 385 -5.53 -5.88 19.46
C SER A 385 -4.52 -6.99 19.78
N ALA A 386 -4.86 -8.25 19.51
CA ALA A 386 -3.99 -9.39 19.81
C ALA A 386 -2.68 -9.38 19.01
N VAL A 387 -2.68 -8.73 17.83
CA VAL A 387 -1.59 -8.76 16.85
C VAL A 387 -0.85 -7.43 16.70
N TYR A 388 -1.37 -6.36 17.31
CA TYR A 388 -0.96 -4.97 17.12
C TYR A 388 0.55 -4.72 17.21
N ASP A 389 1.22 -5.27 18.23
CA ASP A 389 2.64 -5.03 18.48
C ASP A 389 3.58 -6.02 17.77
N ASP A 390 3.04 -7.10 17.20
CA ASP A 390 3.80 -8.28 16.77
C ASP A 390 3.76 -8.54 15.26
N MET A 391 2.99 -7.75 14.49
CA MET A 391 2.93 -7.87 13.03
C MET A 391 4.28 -7.59 12.37
N LYS A 392 4.63 -8.40 11.37
CA LYS A 392 5.86 -8.27 10.58
C LYS A 392 5.54 -8.23 9.09
N THR A 393 6.37 -7.54 8.32
CA THR A 393 6.32 -7.56 6.85
C THR A 393 6.29 -8.99 6.35
N ALA A 394 5.38 -9.29 5.42
CA ALA A 394 5.29 -10.60 4.81
C ALA A 394 6.59 -10.90 4.03
N VAL A 395 7.18 -12.06 4.31
CA VAL A 395 8.35 -12.58 3.59
C VAL A 395 7.98 -13.89 2.94
N ILE A 396 8.51 -14.12 1.74
CA ILE A 396 8.36 -15.37 1.00
C ILE A 396 9.69 -16.11 1.00
N VAL A 397 9.64 -17.43 0.93
CA VAL A 397 10.83 -18.23 0.67
C VAL A 397 11.04 -18.24 -0.84
N HIS A 398 12.08 -17.56 -1.33
CA HIS A 398 12.40 -17.50 -2.74
C HIS A 398 12.64 -18.93 -3.28
N PRO A 399 11.86 -19.39 -4.27
CA PRO A 399 11.75 -20.81 -4.62
C PRO A 399 13.08 -21.43 -5.11
N LYS A 400 13.98 -20.63 -5.69
CA LYS A 400 15.31 -21.11 -6.15
C LYS A 400 16.43 -21.00 -5.12
N THR A 401 16.35 -20.06 -4.20
CA THR A 401 17.48 -19.73 -3.29
C THR A 401 17.20 -20.18 -1.86
N GLY A 402 15.93 -20.48 -1.53
CA GLY A 402 15.49 -20.83 -0.19
C GLY A 402 15.60 -19.69 0.82
N LYS A 403 15.97 -18.47 0.39
CA LYS A 403 16.11 -17.30 1.25
C LYS A 403 14.74 -16.64 1.46
N MET A 404 14.53 -16.10 2.66
CA MET A 404 13.37 -15.26 2.92
C MET A 404 13.60 -13.88 2.32
N GLU A 405 12.72 -13.45 1.42
CA GLU A 405 12.78 -12.16 0.72
C GLU A 405 11.41 -11.48 0.81
N THR A 406 11.36 -10.14 0.82
CA THR A 406 10.11 -9.40 0.68
C THR A 406 9.58 -9.59 -0.74
N ALA A 407 8.30 -9.96 -0.85
CA ALA A 407 7.69 -10.28 -2.14
C ALA A 407 7.10 -9.02 -2.78
N LYS A 408 7.47 -8.73 -4.03
CA LYS A 408 6.87 -7.63 -4.78
C LYS A 408 5.36 -7.80 -5.04
N TYR A 409 4.85 -9.03 -4.98
CA TYR A 409 3.43 -9.38 -5.23
C TYR A 409 2.55 -9.40 -3.95
N ARG A 410 3.15 -9.24 -2.77
CA ARG A 410 2.43 -9.26 -1.49
C ARG A 410 3.00 -8.22 -0.54
N ILE A 411 2.31 -7.08 -0.47
CA ILE A 411 2.70 -5.93 0.34
C ILE A 411 1.71 -5.82 1.50
N THR A 412 2.06 -6.46 2.61
CA THR A 412 1.22 -6.55 3.81
C THR A 412 2.06 -6.93 5.02
N GLN A 413 1.59 -6.57 6.20
CA GLN A 413 2.08 -7.15 7.43
C GLN A 413 1.18 -8.27 7.91
N THR A 414 1.78 -9.33 8.40
CA THR A 414 1.04 -10.52 8.81
C THR A 414 1.42 -10.96 10.20
N TYR A 415 0.44 -11.59 10.85
CA TYR A 415 0.67 -12.32 12.08
C TYR A 415 -0.15 -13.61 12.06
N SER A 416 0.55 -14.73 12.23
CA SER A 416 -0.10 -16.00 12.53
C SER A 416 -0.37 -16.06 14.03
N LEU A 417 -1.61 -16.33 14.42
CA LEU A 417 -1.99 -16.45 15.83
C LEU A 417 -1.25 -17.59 16.57
N LEU A 418 -0.43 -18.39 15.90
CA LEU A 418 0.51 -19.35 16.49
C LEU A 418 1.69 -18.71 17.25
N ASN A 419 2.13 -17.51 16.85
CA ASN A 419 3.42 -16.95 17.30
C ASN A 419 3.41 -16.28 18.67
N LYS A 420 2.26 -16.25 19.35
CA LYS A 420 2.25 -15.95 20.78
C LYS A 420 2.79 -17.19 21.48
N SER A 421 4.10 -17.20 21.73
CA SER A 421 4.81 -18.18 22.56
C SER A 421 4.31 -18.10 24.01
N SER A 422 3.06 -18.50 24.21
CA SER A 422 2.56 -19.03 25.45
C SER A 422 1.96 -20.37 25.08
N TRP A 423 2.64 -21.40 25.54
CA TRP A 423 2.33 -22.82 25.63
C TRP A 423 0.95 -23.14 26.25
N TYR A 424 -0.05 -22.24 26.16
CA TYR A 424 -1.29 -22.31 26.93
C TYR A 424 -2.59 -21.80 26.27
N ASN A 425 -2.63 -21.05 25.16
CA ASN A 425 -3.88 -20.29 24.84
C ASN A 425 -4.55 -20.36 23.46
N ASN A 426 -3.99 -20.91 22.38
CA ASN A 426 -4.77 -21.02 21.12
C ASN A 426 -5.96 -22.00 21.23
N GLN A 427 -5.83 -23.01 22.11
CA GLN A 427 -6.94 -23.88 22.49
C GLN A 427 -7.71 -23.40 23.73
N LYS A 428 -7.55 -22.16 24.21
CA LYS A 428 -8.33 -21.61 25.33
C LYS A 428 -8.95 -20.25 25.05
N ASP A 429 -8.50 -19.56 24.01
CA ASP A 429 -9.18 -18.39 23.51
C ASP A 429 -10.60 -18.76 23.06
N SER A 430 -11.58 -18.33 23.85
CA SER A 430 -12.99 -18.63 23.64
C SER A 430 -13.52 -17.99 22.35
N ILE A 431 -12.94 -16.86 21.92
CA ILE A 431 -13.30 -16.16 20.69
C ILE A 431 -12.83 -16.96 19.48
N ILE A 432 -11.57 -17.43 19.48
CA ILE A 432 -11.03 -18.28 18.40
C ILE A 432 -11.85 -19.57 18.27
N LYS A 433 -12.17 -20.25 19.39
CA LYS A 433 -13.00 -21.46 19.37
C LYS A 433 -14.39 -21.20 18.81
N LYS A 434 -15.03 -20.12 19.25
CA LYS A 434 -16.35 -19.72 18.78
C LYS A 434 -16.32 -19.43 17.27
N MET A 435 -15.27 -18.76 16.78
CA MET A 435 -15.09 -18.49 15.36
C MET A 435 -14.90 -19.76 14.55
N LYS A 436 -14.02 -20.68 14.98
CA LYS A 436 -13.83 -22.00 14.35
C LYS A 436 -15.15 -22.77 14.27
N ALA A 437 -15.95 -22.79 15.34
CA ALA A 437 -17.25 -23.45 15.34
C ALA A 437 -18.26 -22.80 14.37
N LYS A 438 -18.31 -21.46 14.31
CA LYS A 438 -19.14 -20.73 13.34
C LYS A 438 -18.73 -21.04 11.89
N ILE A 439 -17.42 -21.02 11.58
CA ILE A 439 -16.89 -21.32 10.25
C ILE A 439 -17.26 -22.74 9.83
N SER A 440 -17.08 -23.74 10.71
CA SER A 440 -17.47 -25.12 10.40
C SER A 440 -18.96 -25.27 10.09
N VAL A 441 -19.84 -24.54 10.79
CA VAL A 441 -21.28 -24.54 10.50
C VAL A 441 -21.60 -23.80 9.20
N ALA A 442 -20.92 -22.68 8.95
CA ALA A 442 -21.13 -21.88 7.76
C ALA A 442 -20.71 -22.63 6.48
N SER A 443 -19.55 -23.29 6.50
CA SER A 443 -18.98 -23.97 5.33
C SER A 443 -19.38 -25.44 5.17
N ASP A 444 -19.92 -26.09 6.22
CA ASP A 444 -20.02 -27.56 6.35
C ASP A 444 -18.67 -28.30 6.26
N LEU A 445 -17.55 -27.59 6.38
CA LEU A 445 -16.21 -28.16 6.32
C LEU A 445 -15.64 -28.40 7.72
N THR A 446 -14.87 -29.48 7.84
CA THR A 446 -14.08 -29.72 9.04
C THR A 446 -12.80 -28.87 8.98
N LEU A 447 -12.41 -28.27 10.10
CA LEU A 447 -11.18 -27.49 10.21
C LEU A 447 -9.96 -28.35 10.62
N LYS A 448 -9.97 -29.65 10.31
CA LYS A 448 -8.92 -30.59 10.75
C LYS A 448 -7.61 -30.42 9.99
N SER A 449 -7.70 -30.05 8.72
CA SER A 449 -6.57 -29.88 7.80
C SER A 449 -6.34 -28.41 7.44
N THR A 450 -7.02 -27.48 8.10
CA THR A 450 -6.89 -26.05 7.81
C THR A 450 -5.66 -25.48 8.48
N GLU A 451 -5.04 -24.53 7.80
CA GLU A 451 -4.07 -23.63 8.42
C GLU A 451 -4.72 -22.83 9.56
N GLU A 452 -3.88 -22.24 10.40
CA GLU A 452 -4.35 -21.39 11.50
C GLU A 452 -4.75 -20.00 11.01
N PHE A 453 -5.50 -19.27 11.84
CA PHE A 453 -5.88 -17.90 11.49
C PHE A 453 -4.65 -17.01 11.29
N GLN A 454 -4.60 -16.42 10.10
CA GLN A 454 -3.66 -15.37 9.74
C GLN A 454 -4.40 -14.03 9.72
N VAL A 455 -3.84 -13.05 10.43
CA VAL A 455 -4.28 -11.66 10.31
C VAL A 455 -3.33 -10.96 9.36
N ALA A 456 -3.89 -10.21 8.40
CA ALA A 456 -3.18 -9.39 7.45
C ALA A 456 -3.59 -7.92 7.61
N ASP A 457 -2.61 -7.02 7.62
CA ASP A 457 -2.78 -5.57 7.61
C ASP A 457 -2.20 -5.02 6.31
N TYR A 458 -2.98 -4.18 5.62
CA TYR A 458 -2.61 -3.57 4.36
C TYR A 458 -2.49 -2.06 4.56
N GLY A 459 -1.25 -1.56 4.48
CA GLY A 459 -0.95 -0.13 4.50
C GLY A 459 -1.09 0.54 3.12
N ILE A 460 -0.27 1.55 2.86
CA ILE A 460 -0.37 2.36 1.63
C ILE A 460 -0.04 1.53 0.38
N GLY A 461 -1.04 1.40 -0.50
CA GLY A 461 -0.91 0.57 -1.71
C GLY A 461 -0.53 -0.87 -1.38
N GLY A 462 -0.89 -1.35 -0.19
CA GLY A 462 -0.76 -2.74 0.21
C GLY A 462 -1.74 -3.60 -0.59
N PHE A 463 -1.26 -4.73 -1.10
CA PHE A 463 -2.07 -5.61 -1.92
C PHE A 463 -1.56 -7.05 -1.81
N TYR A 464 -2.38 -7.96 -2.31
CA TYR A 464 -1.98 -9.32 -2.61
C TYR A 464 -2.43 -9.59 -4.05
N ASP A 465 -1.48 -9.85 -4.94
CA ASP A 465 -1.77 -10.13 -6.36
C ASP A 465 -2.79 -11.26 -6.50
N ALA A 466 -3.46 -11.32 -7.65
CA ALA A 466 -4.33 -12.44 -7.94
C ALA A 466 -3.54 -13.75 -7.86
N HIS A 467 -4.05 -14.67 -7.05
CA HIS A 467 -3.41 -15.94 -6.79
C HIS A 467 -4.46 -17.00 -6.50
N TYR A 468 -3.99 -18.23 -6.48
CA TYR A 468 -4.75 -19.37 -6.03
C TYR A 468 -4.27 -19.81 -4.65
N ASP A 469 -5.20 -20.17 -3.77
CA ASP A 469 -4.89 -20.69 -2.44
C ASP A 469 -4.36 -22.14 -2.49
N PHE A 470 -4.44 -22.82 -3.64
CA PHE A 470 -3.84 -24.13 -3.84
C PHE A 470 -2.40 -24.01 -4.39
N THR A 471 -1.57 -25.00 -4.08
CA THR A 471 -0.21 -25.07 -4.61
C THR A 471 -0.22 -25.54 -6.06
N ARG A 472 0.31 -24.72 -6.98
CA ARG A 472 0.49 -25.10 -8.41
C ARG A 472 1.60 -26.15 -8.62
N VAL A 473 2.43 -26.40 -7.60
CA VAL A 473 3.49 -27.41 -7.65
C VAL A 473 2.88 -28.77 -7.33
N ILE A 474 2.62 -29.59 -8.35
CA ILE A 474 2.48 -31.03 -8.16
C ILE A 474 3.84 -31.51 -7.63
N PRO A 475 3.93 -32.07 -6.41
CA PRO A 475 5.16 -32.73 -6.00
C PRO A 475 5.41 -33.88 -6.99
N LEU A 476 6.51 -33.80 -7.73
CA LEU A 476 7.04 -34.94 -8.48
C LEU A 476 7.52 -36.03 -7.52
#